data_AF-A0A5Q4SBF2-F1
#
_entry.id   AF-A0A5Q4SBF2-F1
#
_cell.length_a   1.000
_cell.length_b   1.000
_cell.length_c   1.000
_cell.angle_alpha   90.00
_cell.angle_beta   90.00
_cell.angle_gamma   90.00
#
_symmetry.space_group_name_H-M   'P 1'
#
loop_
_entity.id
_entity.type
_entity.pdbx_description
1 polymer ?
#
loop_
_entity_poly.entity_id
_entity_poly.type
_entity_poly.pdbx_seq_one_letter_code
_entity_poly.pdbx_strand_id
1 'polypeptide(L)'
;RTVLGSVNYGRDCDSIATMGGALAGALHGEQAIPSTWVKTVGEASRLDLHAPARALAEVAREVFVRDTATRRAHEAAFAELAGDGR
;
A
#
# COMPACT_ATOMS: atom_id res chain seq x y z
N ARG A 1 12.59 -11.84 0.77
CA ARG A 1 12.58 -13.24 0.27
C ARG A 1 11.27 -13.63 -0.41
N THR A 2 10.15 -12.94 -0.15
CA THR A 2 8.82 -13.25 -0.69
C THR A 2 8.80 -13.49 -2.20
N VAL A 3 9.23 -12.51 -3.01
CA VAL A 3 9.22 -12.61 -4.48
C VAL A 3 10.03 -13.82 -4.99
N LEU A 4 11.25 -14.02 -4.47
CA LEU A 4 12.08 -15.18 -4.84
C LEU A 4 11.40 -16.51 -4.46
N GLY A 5 10.75 -16.58 -3.30
CA GLY A 5 10.00 -17.77 -2.90
C GLY A 5 8.83 -18.03 -3.84
N SER A 6 8.08 -16.99 -4.20
CA SER A 6 6.93 -17.07 -5.10
C SER A 6 7.32 -17.56 -6.51
N VAL A 7 8.38 -17.00 -7.10
CA VAL A 7 8.81 -17.40 -8.45
C VAL A 7 9.38 -18.81 -8.50
N ASN A 8 10.05 -19.26 -7.43
CA ASN A 8 10.60 -20.62 -7.33
C ASN A 8 9.55 -21.67 -6.93
N TYR A 9 8.38 -21.27 -6.44
CA TYR A 9 7.29 -22.18 -6.11
C TYR A 9 6.62 -22.79 -7.35
N GLY A 10 6.61 -22.08 -8.48
CA GLY A 10 5.94 -22.50 -9.71
C GLY A 10 4.42 -22.28 -9.72
N ARG A 11 3.74 -22.73 -10.79
CA ARG A 11 2.31 -22.51 -11.08
C ARG A 11 1.98 -21.03 -11.33
N ASP A 12 1.14 -20.41 -10.50
CA ASP A 12 0.66 -19.03 -10.64
C ASP A 12 1.64 -18.08 -9.93
N CYS A 13 2.91 -18.21 -10.30
CA CYS A 13 3.99 -17.56 -9.59
C CYS A 13 3.96 -16.04 -9.79
N ASP A 14 3.47 -15.56 -10.93
CA ASP A 14 3.35 -14.14 -11.24
C ASP A 14 2.36 -13.45 -10.29
N SER A 15 1.16 -14.02 -10.10
CA SER A 15 0.14 -13.45 -9.20
C SER A 15 0.58 -13.52 -7.74
N ILE A 16 1.17 -14.64 -7.31
CA ILE A 16 1.69 -14.81 -5.95
C ILE A 16 2.85 -13.84 -5.69
N ALA A 17 3.77 -13.68 -6.63
CA ALA A 17 4.90 -12.76 -6.51
C ALA A 17 4.43 -11.30 -6.49
N THR A 18 3.41 -10.97 -7.27
CA THR A 18 2.82 -9.62 -7.31
C THR A 18 2.16 -9.27 -5.98
N MET A 19 1.24 -10.11 -5.50
CA MET A 19 0.53 -9.84 -4.24
C MET A 19 1.48 -9.87 -3.03
N GLY A 20 2.31 -10.90 -2.93
CA GLY A 20 3.28 -11.04 -1.84
C GLY A 20 4.36 -9.96 -1.88
N GLY A 21 4.80 -9.57 -3.08
CA GLY A 21 5.75 -8.48 -3.29
C GLY A 21 5.17 -7.12 -2.87
N ALA A 22 3.91 -6.84 -3.22
CA ALA A 22 3.23 -5.61 -2.82
C ALA A 22 3.12 -5.49 -1.29
N LEU A 23 2.71 -6.56 -0.60
CA LEU A 23 2.64 -6.59 0.87
C LEU A 23 4.03 -6.41 1.50
N ALA A 24 5.02 -7.15 1.02
CA ALA A 24 6.38 -7.04 1.53
C ALA A 24 6.96 -5.65 1.31
N GLY A 25 6.72 -5.04 0.15
CA GLY A 25 7.16 -3.68 -0.17
C GLY A 25 6.48 -2.62 0.71
N ALA A 26 5.18 -2.75 0.98
CA ALA A 26 4.47 -1.84 1.86
C ALA A 26 4.99 -1.89 3.31
N LEU A 27 5.33 -3.08 3.81
CA LEU A 27 5.81 -3.28 5.19
C LEU A 27 7.27 -2.87 5.41
N HIS A 28 8.13 -3.07 4.41
CA HIS A 28 9.58 -2.90 4.55
C HIS A 28 10.13 -1.69 3.78
N GLY A 29 9.30 -1.03 2.99
CA GLY A 29 9.69 0.09 2.13
C GLY A 29 10.45 -0.32 0.87
N GLU A 30 10.68 0.66 -0.01
CA GLU A 30 11.35 0.46 -1.30
C GLU A 30 12.79 -0.07 -1.15
N GLN A 31 13.50 0.33 -0.09
CA GLN A 31 14.86 -0.09 0.22
C GLN A 31 15.02 -1.60 0.42
N ALA A 32 13.92 -2.32 0.66
CA ALA A 32 13.92 -3.78 0.75
C ALA A 32 13.91 -4.47 -0.62
N ILE A 33 13.69 -3.72 -1.71
CA ILE A 33 13.67 -4.21 -3.08
C ILE A 33 15.06 -3.97 -3.70
N PRO A 34 15.67 -4.99 -4.36
CA PRO A 34 16.93 -4.79 -5.07
C PRO A 34 16.78 -3.69 -6.14
N SER A 35 17.60 -2.63 -6.04
CA SER A 35 17.53 -1.48 -6.96
C SER A 35 17.76 -1.87 -8.43
N THR A 36 18.56 -2.92 -8.67
CA THR A 36 18.76 -3.48 -10.01
C THR A 36 17.47 -4.03 -10.60
N TRP A 37 16.57 -4.60 -9.79
CA TRP A 37 15.28 -5.10 -10.28
C TRP A 37 14.36 -3.96 -10.69
N VAL A 38 14.25 -2.93 -9.85
CA VAL A 38 13.45 -1.73 -10.14
C VAL A 38 13.92 -1.09 -11.43
N LYS A 39 15.24 -0.92 -11.60
CA LYS A 39 15.85 -0.37 -12.82
C LYS A 39 15.50 -1.23 -14.05
N THR A 40 15.78 -2.53 -13.99
CA THR A 40 15.55 -3.44 -15.13
C THR A 40 14.08 -3.46 -15.55
N VAL A 41 13.14 -3.52 -14.61
CA VAL A 41 11.71 -3.52 -14.90
C VAL A 41 11.28 -2.16 -15.48
N GLY A 42 11.70 -1.06 -14.87
CA GLY A 42 11.38 0.29 -15.36
C GLY A 42 11.86 0.53 -16.79
N GLU A 43 13.10 0.13 -17.09
CA GLU A 43 13.68 0.25 -18.44
C GLU A 43 12.97 -0.66 -19.45
N ALA A 44 12.77 -1.94 -19.11
CA ALA A 44 12.12 -2.90 -20.00
C ALA A 44 10.66 -2.54 -20.29
N SER A 45 9.93 -2.07 -19.28
CA SER A 45 8.52 -1.66 -19.41
C SER A 45 8.34 -0.23 -19.92
N ARG A 46 9.41 0.59 -19.95
CA ARG A 46 9.38 2.02 -20.29
C ARG A 46 8.40 2.81 -19.40
N LEU A 47 8.39 2.49 -18.10
CA LEU A 47 7.48 3.09 -17.12
C LEU A 47 8.25 3.76 -15.98
N ASP A 48 7.73 4.90 -15.53
CA ASP A 48 8.06 5.43 -14.20
C ASP A 48 7.26 4.62 -13.17
N LEU A 49 7.95 3.78 -12.40
CA LEU A 49 7.34 2.94 -11.38
C LEU A 49 6.96 3.72 -10.11
N HIS A 50 7.51 4.92 -9.90
CA HIS A 50 7.32 5.71 -8.69
C HIS A 50 6.21 6.75 -8.81
N ALA A 51 6.01 7.37 -9.99
CA ALA A 51 4.96 8.37 -10.16
C ALA A 51 3.55 7.84 -9.81
N PRO A 52 3.11 6.67 -10.32
CA PRO A 52 1.82 6.10 -9.94
C PRO A 52 1.74 5.77 -8.45
N ALA A 53 2.82 5.23 -7.86
CA ALA A 53 2.87 4.89 -6.44
C ALA A 53 2.70 6.14 -5.55
N ARG A 54 3.36 7.26 -5.91
CA ARG A 54 3.22 8.54 -5.20
C ARG A 54 1.78 9.07 -5.27
N ALA A 55 1.18 9.08 -6.46
CA ALA A 55 -0.18 9.54 -6.66
C ALA A 55 -1.20 8.69 -5.86
N LEU A 56 -1.07 7.37 -5.92
CA LEU A 56 -1.93 6.46 -5.14
C LEU A 56 -1.77 6.67 -3.63
N ALA A 57 -0.53 6.87 -3.15
CA ALA A 57 -0.27 7.12 -1.73
C ALA A 57 -0.85 8.47 -1.27
N GLU A 58 -0.85 9.48 -2.13
CA GLU A 58 -1.49 10.77 -1.86
C GLU A 58 -3.00 10.63 -1.71
N VAL A 59 -3.66 10.00 -2.68
CA VAL A 59 -5.10 9.74 -2.64
C VAL A 59 -5.47 8.88 -1.42
N ALA A 60 -4.69 7.85 -1.10
CA ALA A 60 -4.95 7.02 0.07
C ALA A 60 -4.88 7.81 1.39
N ARG A 61 -3.94 8.76 1.50
CA ARG A 61 -3.87 9.66 2.66
C ARG A 61 -5.07 10.61 2.73
N GLU A 62 -5.49 11.15 1.58
CA GLU A 62 -6.66 12.03 1.50
C GLU A 62 -7.94 11.32 1.97
N VAL A 63 -8.17 10.10 1.48
CA VAL A 63 -9.30 9.25 1.89
C VAL A 63 -9.22 8.96 3.39
N PHE A 64 -8.08 8.51 3.88
CA PHE A 64 -7.90 8.19 5.30
C PHE A 64 -8.20 9.38 6.23
N VAL A 65 -7.76 10.58 5.86
CA VAL A 65 -8.02 11.81 6.63
C VAL A 65 -9.50 12.13 6.67
N ARG A 66 -10.18 12.08 5.51
CA ARG A 66 -11.63 12.33 5.42
C ARG A 66 -12.43 11.31 6.22
N ASP A 67 -12.11 10.04 6.07
CA ASP A 67 -12.81 8.96 6.78
C ASP A 67 -12.61 9.07 8.30
N THR A 68 -11.39 9.41 8.73
CA THR A 68 -11.10 9.64 10.14
C THR A 68 -11.85 10.85 10.70
N ALA A 69 -11.96 11.95 9.94
CA ALA A 69 -12.71 13.12 10.35
C ALA A 69 -14.21 12.80 10.49
N THR A 70 -14.80 12.14 9.49
CA THR A 70 -16.20 11.71 9.52
C THR A 70 -16.47 10.78 10.70
N ARG A 71 -15.60 9.78 10.93
CA ARG A 71 -15.72 8.87 12.06
C ARG A 71 -15.67 9.60 13.40
N ARG A 72 -14.74 10.53 13.57
CA ARG A 72 -14.62 11.33 14.82
C ARG A 72 -15.85 12.21 15.05
N ALA A 73 -16.40 12.82 14.00
CA ALA A 73 -17.61 13.62 14.11
C ALA A 73 -18.81 12.75 14.54
N HIS A 74 -18.92 11.54 13.99
CA HIS A 74 -19.93 10.56 14.40
C HIS A 74 -19.75 10.13 15.87
N GLU A 75 -18.52 9.80 16.28
CA GLU A 75 -18.19 9.44 17.66
C GLU A 75 -18.54 10.57 18.66
N ALA A 76 -18.25 11.82 18.31
CA ALA A 76 -18.60 12.98 19.14
C ALA A 76 -20.12 13.16 19.28
N ALA A 77 -20.86 13.10 18.17
CA ALA A 77 -22.32 13.21 18.19
C ALA A 77 -22.97 12.08 19.01
N PHE A 78 -22.44 10.85 18.91
CA PHE A 78 -22.93 9.73 19.71
C PHE A 78 -22.67 9.95 21.21
N ALA A 79 -21.48 10.42 21.59
CA ALA A 79 -21.14 10.69 22.99
C ALA A 79 -22.05 11.79 23.60
N GLU A 80 -22.39 12.83 22.82
CA GLU A 80 -23.34 13.86 23.23
C GLU A 80 -24.75 13.28 23.50
N LEU A 81 -25.23 12.39 22.63
CA LEU A 81 -26.54 11.73 22.78
C LEU A 81 -26.56 10.73 23.94
N ALA A 82 -25.47 9.99 24.16
CA ALA A 82 -25.36 8.98 25.21
C ALA A 82 -25.26 9.58 26.63
N GLY A 83 -24.97 10.88 26.73
CA GLY A 83 -24.83 11.57 28.03
C GLY A 83 -23.46 11.40 28.68
N ASP A 84 -22.48 10.84 27.97
CA ASP A 84 -21.10 10.64 28.42
C ASP A 84 -20.28 11.95 28.42
N GLY A 85 -20.88 13.06 27.96
CA GLY A 85 -20.27 14.40 27.89
C GLY A 85 -20.46 15.28 29.14
N ARG A 86 -20.89 14.72 30.28
CA ARG A 86 -20.99 15.42 31.58
C ARG A 86 -20.08 14.82 32.64
#